data_AF-A0A821WHG3-F1
#
_entry.id   AF-A0A821WHG3-F1
#
_cell.length_a   1.000
_cell.length_b   1.000
_cell.length_c   1.000
_cell.angle_alpha   90.00
_cell.angle_beta   90.00
_cell.angle_gamma   90.00
#
_symmetry.space_group_name_H-M   'P 1'
#
loop_
_entity.id
_entity.type
_entity.pdbx_description
1 polymer ?
#
loop_
_entity_poly.entity_id
_entity_poly.type
_entity_poly.pdbx_seq_one_letter_code
_entity_poly.pdbx_strand_id
1 'polypeptide(L)'
;MQNAVAGACAETGSRDLVVSGDGSWQKRGFSSHNGVAAVISSSDVPKVLDIERLSKRCTVCDGAKNMIINFKYYYRQAIVRNKTNLDDMVKAVWAIYKHKSSTNSDPYHEWCSSAYCGFWKALEKNENLSRVLNGSTQNPNESYHSVLWSMAPKSRSSSGTIIDFCVALSVIVYNDGYQSLLPLFESLLGSSGTFTSSIFQRLDQQRTSTEARTKSKSARNSMDSLLSNINKTHDEADDSYMPGAY
;
A
#
# COMPACT_ATOMS: atom_id res chain seq x y z
N MET A 1 -2.50 -5.98 11.33
CA MET A 1 -1.21 -6.49 10.81
C MET A 1 -0.37 -7.21 11.88
N GLN A 2 -0.29 -6.74 13.14
CA GLN A 2 0.40 -7.49 14.23
C GLN A 2 -0.13 -8.93 14.39
N ASN A 3 -1.45 -9.13 14.33
CA ASN A 3 -2.07 -10.46 14.37
C ASN A 3 -1.69 -11.34 13.16
N ALA A 4 -1.44 -10.74 12.01
CA ALA A 4 -1.05 -11.46 10.80
C ALA A 4 0.38 -12.01 10.89
N VAL A 5 1.30 -11.24 11.48
CA VAL A 5 2.68 -11.70 11.78
C VAL A 5 2.64 -12.85 12.78
N ALA A 6 1.86 -12.72 13.86
CA ALA A 6 1.71 -13.78 14.84
C ALA A 6 1.12 -15.06 14.23
N GLY A 7 0.11 -14.94 13.37
CA GLY A 7 -0.47 -16.07 12.64
C GLY A 7 0.53 -16.74 11.70
N ALA A 8 1.28 -15.98 10.92
CA ALA A 8 2.30 -16.53 10.03
C ALA A 8 3.43 -17.25 10.79
N CYS A 9 3.88 -16.71 11.93
CA CYS A 9 4.86 -17.36 12.79
C CYS A 9 4.32 -18.65 13.42
N ALA A 10 3.05 -18.67 13.83
CA ALA A 10 2.42 -19.85 14.40
C ALA A 10 2.26 -20.98 13.37
N GLU A 11 1.91 -20.65 12.12
CA GLU A 11 1.78 -21.63 11.03
C GLU A 11 3.11 -22.24 10.61
N THR A 12 4.17 -21.44 10.50
CA THR A 12 5.51 -21.92 10.10
C THR A 12 6.29 -22.53 11.27
N GLY A 13 5.87 -22.30 12.51
CA GLY A 13 6.60 -22.72 13.72
C GLY A 13 7.95 -21.99 13.90
N SER A 14 8.20 -20.93 13.12
CA SER A 14 9.46 -20.19 13.10
C SER A 14 9.20 -18.69 13.25
N ARG A 15 10.18 -17.97 13.80
CA ARG A 15 10.19 -16.50 13.80
C ARG A 15 10.78 -15.93 12.51
N ASP A 16 11.46 -16.76 11.73
CA ASP A 16 12.03 -16.39 10.44
C ASP A 16 10.99 -16.64 9.34
N LEU A 17 10.31 -15.57 8.93
CA LEU A 17 9.32 -15.61 7.86
C LEU A 17 9.97 -15.29 6.52
N VAL A 18 9.82 -16.18 5.55
CA VAL A 18 10.05 -15.84 4.14
C VAL A 18 8.89 -14.98 3.67
N VAL A 19 9.19 -13.84 3.05
CA VAL A 19 8.18 -12.87 2.62
C VAL A 19 8.34 -12.50 1.16
N SER A 20 7.21 -12.13 0.57
CA SER A 20 7.07 -11.66 -0.79
C SER A 20 6.55 -10.26 -0.93
N GLY A 21 7.22 -9.46 -1.76
CA GLY A 21 6.83 -8.11 -2.12
C GLY A 21 6.49 -8.02 -3.60
N ASP A 22 5.34 -7.42 -3.94
CA ASP A 22 4.98 -7.05 -5.30
C ASP A 22 4.03 -5.85 -5.28
N GLY A 23 3.94 -5.15 -6.40
CA GLY A 23 3.07 -3.99 -6.55
C GLY A 23 2.24 -4.01 -7.83
N SER A 24 0.98 -3.58 -7.71
CA SER A 24 0.05 -3.46 -8.83
C SER A 24 -0.53 -2.06 -8.95
N TRP A 25 -0.68 -1.60 -10.18
CA TRP A 25 -1.37 -0.36 -10.51
C TRP A 25 -2.87 -0.60 -10.76
N GLN A 26 -3.71 0.35 -10.36
CA GLN A 26 -5.16 0.27 -10.57
C GLN A 26 -5.50 0.18 -12.06
N LYS A 27 -4.79 0.89 -12.94
CA LYS A 27 -4.97 0.79 -14.40
C LYS A 27 -3.73 0.16 -15.02
N ARG A 28 -3.92 -0.65 -16.06
CA ARG A 28 -2.80 -1.11 -16.90
C ARG A 28 -2.30 0.06 -17.76
N GLY A 29 -0.99 0.19 -17.92
CA GLY A 29 -0.35 1.25 -18.68
C GLY A 29 -0.04 2.53 -17.87
N PHE A 30 0.60 3.50 -18.52
CA PHE A 30 1.16 4.70 -17.87
C PHE A 30 0.13 5.71 -17.32
N SER A 31 -1.18 5.47 -17.49
CA SER A 31 -2.27 6.39 -17.09
C SER A 31 -2.82 6.17 -15.67
N SER A 32 -2.37 5.14 -14.95
CA SER A 32 -2.83 4.91 -13.58
C SER A 32 -2.28 5.97 -12.61
N HIS A 33 -3.15 6.48 -11.73
CA HIS A 33 -2.78 7.46 -10.69
C HIS A 33 -2.46 6.80 -9.35
N ASN A 34 -3.01 5.60 -9.09
CA ASN A 34 -2.89 4.91 -7.80
C ASN A 34 -2.34 3.49 -8.01
N GLY A 35 -1.41 3.10 -7.17
CA GLY A 35 -0.86 1.75 -7.08
C GLY A 35 -0.82 1.29 -5.64
N VAL A 36 -0.57 0.01 -5.46
CA VAL A 36 -0.44 -0.63 -4.15
C VAL A 36 0.74 -1.57 -4.21
N ALA A 37 1.60 -1.54 -3.21
CA ALA A 37 2.65 -2.51 -2.97
C ALA A 37 2.32 -3.28 -1.69
N ALA A 38 2.35 -4.60 -1.74
CA ALA A 38 2.05 -5.45 -0.59
C ALA A 38 3.25 -6.33 -0.27
N VAL A 39 3.45 -6.61 1.03
CA VAL A 39 4.37 -7.63 1.54
C VAL A 39 3.54 -8.73 2.19
N ILE A 40 3.71 -9.97 1.72
CA ILE A 40 2.91 -11.13 2.08
C ILE A 40 3.83 -12.27 2.56
N SER A 41 3.43 -13.05 3.56
CA SER A 41 4.19 -14.24 3.97
C SER A 41 4.15 -15.34 2.90
N SER A 42 5.28 -16.01 2.69
CA SER A 42 5.42 -17.16 1.79
C SER A 42 5.13 -18.48 2.53
N SER A 43 4.00 -18.54 3.25
CA SER A 43 3.52 -19.70 4.01
C SER A 43 2.43 -20.47 3.24
N ASP A 44 2.07 -21.67 3.74
CA ASP A 44 0.98 -22.48 3.17
C ASP A 44 -0.39 -21.76 3.18
N VAL A 45 -0.59 -20.84 4.12
CA VAL A 45 -1.69 -19.88 4.13
C VAL A 45 -1.07 -18.47 4.17
N PRO A 46 -0.90 -17.81 3.00
CA PRO A 46 -0.23 -16.53 2.95
C PRO A 46 -1.04 -15.44 3.67
N LYS A 47 -0.35 -14.56 4.39
CA LYS A 47 -0.94 -13.42 5.11
C LYS A 47 -0.27 -12.12 4.66
N VAL A 48 -1.05 -11.08 4.42
CA VAL A 48 -0.55 -9.72 4.19
C VAL A 48 0.01 -9.18 5.51
N LEU A 49 1.32 -8.93 5.51
CA LEU A 49 2.08 -8.44 6.66
C LEU A 49 2.23 -6.93 6.62
N ASP A 50 2.45 -6.38 5.41
CA ASP A 50 2.62 -4.95 5.18
C ASP A 50 1.95 -4.55 3.85
N ILE A 51 1.51 -3.30 3.76
CA ILE A 51 0.94 -2.73 2.55
C ILE A 51 1.15 -1.24 2.50
N GLU A 52 1.59 -0.75 1.34
CA GLU A 52 1.84 0.66 1.08
C GLU A 52 1.10 1.11 -0.18
N ARG A 53 0.39 2.25 -0.09
CA ARG A 53 -0.32 2.83 -1.25
C ARG A 53 0.61 3.80 -1.99
N LEU A 54 0.84 3.50 -3.25
CA LEU A 54 1.59 4.36 -4.17
C LEU A 54 0.64 5.32 -4.89
N SER A 55 1.09 6.55 -5.16
CA SER A 55 0.36 7.50 -6.01
C SER A 55 1.33 8.21 -6.95
N LYS A 56 0.94 8.38 -8.21
CA LYS A 56 1.65 9.29 -9.14
C LYS A 56 1.39 10.76 -8.84
N ARG A 57 0.36 11.03 -8.06
CA ARG A 57 0.01 12.38 -7.59
C ARG A 57 0.38 12.49 -6.13
N CYS A 58 1.46 13.22 -5.85
CA CYS A 58 1.86 13.54 -4.49
C CYS A 58 1.20 14.87 -4.10
N THR A 59 0.33 14.86 -3.09
CA THR A 59 -0.30 16.07 -2.54
C THR A 59 0.73 17.04 -1.98
N VAL A 60 1.87 16.54 -1.48
CA VAL A 60 3.00 17.36 -1.04
C VAL A 60 3.67 18.05 -2.25
N CYS A 61 3.91 17.32 -3.35
CA CYS A 61 4.50 17.93 -4.56
C CYS A 61 3.53 18.90 -5.26
N ASP A 62 2.25 18.57 -5.34
CA ASP A 62 1.21 19.50 -5.80
C ASP A 62 1.12 20.70 -4.85
N GLY A 63 1.25 20.48 -3.54
CA GLY A 63 1.38 21.50 -2.51
C GLY A 63 2.60 22.41 -2.72
N ALA A 64 3.76 21.85 -3.07
CA ALA A 64 4.99 22.59 -3.37
C ALA A 64 4.87 23.43 -4.65
N LYS A 65 4.24 22.89 -5.70
CA LYS A 65 3.91 23.65 -6.93
C LYS A 65 2.96 24.81 -6.61
N ASN A 66 1.90 24.53 -5.85
CA ASN A 66 0.98 25.55 -5.36
C ASN A 66 1.69 26.57 -4.47
N MET A 67 2.68 26.16 -3.68
CA MET A 67 3.48 27.05 -2.85
C MET A 67 4.32 28.01 -3.71
N ILE A 68 4.96 27.55 -4.79
CA ILE A 68 5.68 28.42 -5.72
C ILE A 68 4.74 29.45 -6.37
N ILE A 69 3.55 29.01 -6.80
CA ILE A 69 2.53 29.89 -7.38
C ILE A 69 2.06 30.92 -6.33
N ASN A 70 1.79 30.46 -5.12
CA ASN A 70 1.36 31.31 -4.00
C ASN A 70 2.44 32.28 -3.56
N PHE A 71 3.71 31.87 -3.56
CA PHE A 71 4.84 32.77 -3.28
C PHE A 71 4.84 33.93 -4.26
N LYS A 72 4.76 33.66 -5.57
CA LYS A 72 4.67 34.73 -6.59
C LYS A 72 3.50 35.67 -6.31
N TYR A 73 2.35 35.15 -5.92
CA TYR A 73 1.18 35.95 -5.55
C TYR A 73 1.41 36.81 -4.29
N TYR A 74 1.95 36.23 -3.22
CA TYR A 74 2.20 36.94 -1.96
C TYR A 74 3.29 38.00 -2.08
N TYR A 75 4.38 37.72 -2.81
CA TYR A 75 5.40 38.72 -3.14
C TYR A 75 4.80 39.91 -3.88
N ARG A 76 3.97 39.65 -4.90
CA ARG A 76 3.25 40.70 -5.61
C ARG A 76 2.36 41.52 -4.67
N GLN A 77 1.63 40.90 -3.76
CA GLN A 77 0.77 41.59 -2.79
C GLN A 77 1.56 42.43 -1.79
N ALA A 78 2.69 41.94 -1.30
CA ALA A 78 3.56 42.69 -0.37
C ALA A 78 4.09 43.98 -1.00
N ILE A 79 4.48 43.93 -2.28
CA ILE A 79 4.94 45.09 -3.06
C ILE A 79 3.78 46.07 -3.31
N VAL A 80 2.62 45.57 -3.73
CA VAL A 80 1.45 46.41 -4.06
C VAL A 80 0.93 47.14 -2.83
N ARG A 81 0.86 46.48 -1.67
CA ARG A 81 0.27 47.03 -0.44
C ARG A 81 1.18 48.00 0.30
N ASN A 82 2.49 47.88 0.13
CA ASN A 82 3.49 48.67 0.87
C ASN A 82 4.32 49.57 -0.07
N LYS A 83 3.75 50.00 -1.19
CA LYS A 83 4.45 50.77 -2.24
C LYS A 83 5.18 52.01 -1.72
N THR A 84 4.66 52.64 -0.67
CA THR A 84 5.18 53.88 -0.07
C THR A 84 5.99 53.66 1.21
N ASN A 85 6.05 52.44 1.75
CA ASN A 85 6.76 52.13 2.99
C ASN A 85 7.66 50.90 2.82
N LEU A 86 8.98 51.16 2.74
CA LEU A 86 9.99 50.12 2.54
C LEU A 86 10.05 49.13 3.70
N ASP A 87 9.96 49.60 4.94
CA ASP A 87 10.12 48.76 6.13
C ASP A 87 8.97 47.75 6.26
N ASP A 88 7.74 48.17 5.98
CA ASP A 88 6.57 47.29 6.02
C ASP A 88 6.57 46.30 4.86
N MET A 89 7.08 46.70 3.69
CA MET A 89 7.29 45.79 2.56
C MET A 89 8.30 44.69 2.92
N VAL A 90 9.44 45.07 3.52
CA VAL A 90 10.50 44.15 3.95
C VAL A 90 9.95 43.18 5.00
N LYS A 91 9.22 43.67 6.00
CA LYS A 91 8.58 42.83 7.03
C LYS A 91 7.58 41.85 6.41
N ALA A 92 6.73 42.30 5.47
CA ALA A 92 5.74 41.44 4.81
C ALA A 92 6.39 40.34 3.96
N VAL A 93 7.48 40.67 3.25
CA VAL A 93 8.25 39.69 2.47
C VAL A 93 8.90 38.64 3.36
N TRP A 94 9.60 39.08 4.41
CA TRP A 94 10.25 38.17 5.34
C TRP A 94 9.27 37.32 6.13
N ALA A 95 8.09 37.84 6.46
CA ALA A 95 7.03 37.08 7.10
C ALA A 95 6.61 35.87 6.25
N ILE A 96 6.53 36.00 4.92
CA ILE A 96 6.21 34.88 4.01
C ILE A 96 7.34 33.85 4.00
N TYR A 97 8.60 34.29 3.93
CA TYR A 97 9.76 33.40 3.93
C TYR A 97 9.86 32.60 5.25
N LYS A 98 9.82 33.29 6.39
CA LYS A 98 9.83 32.66 7.73
C LYS A 98 8.71 31.64 7.88
N HIS A 99 7.49 31.97 7.43
CA HIS A 99 6.36 31.04 7.48
C HIS A 99 6.58 29.73 6.73
N LYS A 100 7.41 29.77 5.69
CA LYS A 100 7.63 28.68 4.73
C LYS A 100 8.89 27.88 5.03
N SER A 101 9.83 28.49 5.75
CA SER A 101 11.00 27.82 6.33
C SER A 101 10.74 27.26 7.74
N SER A 102 9.58 27.57 8.32
CA SER A 102 9.11 27.04 9.60
C SER A 102 8.95 25.52 9.56
N THR A 103 9.47 24.83 10.57
CA THR A 103 9.30 23.37 10.74
C THR A 103 8.71 23.08 12.12
N ASN A 104 8.23 21.86 12.34
CA ASN A 104 7.71 21.47 13.67
C ASN A 104 8.77 21.58 14.78
N SER A 105 10.05 21.39 14.44
CA SER A 105 11.18 21.49 15.35
C SER A 105 11.63 22.95 15.58
N ASP A 106 11.28 23.86 14.67
CA ASP A 106 11.77 25.23 14.64
C ASP A 106 10.71 26.18 14.03
N PRO A 107 9.76 26.66 14.85
CA PRO A 107 8.57 27.35 14.38
C PRO A 107 8.77 28.86 14.21
N TYR A 108 8.90 29.33 12.97
CA TYR A 108 9.11 30.74 12.62
C TYR A 108 7.80 31.47 12.29
N HIS A 109 7.02 31.81 13.33
CA HIS A 109 5.70 32.47 13.18
C HIS A 109 5.61 33.88 13.80
N GLU A 110 6.73 34.46 14.22
CA GLU A 110 6.83 35.75 14.94
C GLU A 110 6.17 36.95 14.22
N TRP A 111 6.24 36.96 12.89
CA TRP A 111 5.73 38.07 12.05
C TRP A 111 4.40 37.72 11.37
N CYS A 112 3.71 36.70 11.87
CA CYS A 112 2.41 36.27 11.38
C CYS A 112 1.28 36.61 12.36
N SER A 113 0.12 36.99 11.82
CA SER A 113 -1.11 37.12 12.58
C SER A 113 -1.73 35.76 12.93
N SER A 114 -2.15 35.59 14.18
CA SER A 114 -2.84 34.38 14.69
C SER A 114 -4.16 34.06 13.97
N ALA A 115 -4.82 35.05 13.37
CA ALA A 115 -6.09 34.85 12.64
C ALA A 115 -5.95 33.91 11.42
N TYR A 116 -4.77 33.91 10.77
CA TYR A 116 -4.56 33.25 9.48
C TYR A 116 -3.52 32.12 9.51
N CYS A 117 -2.80 31.95 10.62
CA CYS A 117 -1.71 30.98 10.72
C CYS A 117 -2.22 29.55 10.99
N GLY A 118 -1.98 28.64 10.05
CA GLY A 118 -2.36 27.22 10.17
C GLY A 118 -1.56 26.44 11.22
N PHE A 119 -0.33 26.85 11.53
CA PHE A 119 0.52 26.22 12.56
C PHE A 119 -0.10 26.34 13.95
N TRP A 120 -0.53 27.54 14.35
CA TRP A 120 -1.26 27.75 15.61
C TRP A 120 -2.55 26.93 15.68
N LYS A 121 -3.20 26.66 14.54
CA LYS A 121 -4.43 25.83 14.43
C LYS A 121 -4.16 24.33 14.37
N ALA A 122 -2.95 23.90 13.99
CA ALA A 122 -2.58 22.50 13.82
C ALA A 122 -1.91 21.92 15.07
N LEU A 123 -1.25 22.76 15.88
CA LEU A 123 -0.73 22.39 17.21
C LEU A 123 -1.84 21.84 18.13
N GLU A 124 -3.09 22.22 17.85
CA GLU A 124 -4.28 21.72 18.53
C GLU A 124 -4.68 20.28 18.16
N LYS A 125 -4.08 19.63 17.13
CA LYS A 125 -4.62 18.38 16.52
C LYS A 125 -3.66 17.18 16.30
N ASN A 126 -2.36 17.34 16.56
CA ASN A 126 -1.34 16.33 16.92
C ASN A 126 -1.35 14.88 16.29
N GLU A 127 -0.74 14.63 15.10
CA GLU A 127 -0.44 13.25 14.59
C GLU A 127 0.79 13.15 13.63
N ASN A 128 1.46 11.97 13.56
CA ASN A 128 2.45 11.53 12.53
C ASN A 128 2.76 10.00 12.57
N LEU A 129 3.16 9.36 11.44
CA LEU A 129 3.88 8.06 11.38
C LEU A 129 4.44 7.72 9.97
N SER A 130 5.53 6.93 9.89
CA SER A 130 5.99 6.24 8.65
C SER A 130 6.85 4.97 8.91
N ARG A 131 7.02 4.16 7.83
CA ARG A 131 7.32 2.71 7.69
C ARG A 131 8.64 2.38 6.94
N VAL A 132 9.04 1.08 6.85
CA VAL A 132 10.07 0.53 5.91
C VAL A 132 9.83 -0.94 5.41
N LEU A 133 10.11 -1.13 4.09
CA LEU A 133 10.61 -2.21 3.14
C LEU A 133 11.08 -3.62 3.64
N ASN A 134 11.18 -4.75 2.90
CA ASN A 134 11.24 -5.21 1.47
C ASN A 134 10.79 -6.71 1.36
N GLY A 135 10.46 -7.27 0.17
CA GLY A 135 10.13 -8.72 0.01
C GLY A 135 10.20 -9.32 -1.42
N SER A 136 10.15 -10.67 -1.53
CA SER A 136 10.38 -11.53 -2.73
C SER A 136 9.29 -12.61 -3.09
N THR A 137 8.92 -12.76 -4.38
CA THR A 137 8.18 -13.87 -5.09
C THR A 137 6.65 -13.79 -5.36
N GLN A 138 6.26 -13.73 -6.64
CA GLN A 138 4.99 -13.18 -7.16
C GLN A 138 3.63 -13.83 -6.80
N ASN A 139 3.53 -15.13 -6.55
CA ASN A 139 2.23 -15.84 -6.64
C ASN A 139 1.16 -15.45 -5.58
N PRO A 140 1.51 -15.27 -4.28
CA PRO A 140 0.56 -14.78 -3.28
C PRO A 140 0.08 -13.36 -3.56
N ASN A 141 0.96 -12.52 -4.10
CA ASN A 141 0.66 -11.13 -4.40
C ASN A 141 -0.35 -10.99 -5.53
N GLU A 142 -0.27 -11.83 -6.56
CA GLU A 142 -1.27 -11.83 -7.64
C GLU A 142 -2.67 -12.19 -7.11
N SER A 143 -2.73 -13.15 -6.18
CA SER A 143 -3.97 -13.54 -5.51
C SER A 143 -4.53 -12.39 -4.65
N TYR A 144 -3.68 -11.69 -3.89
CA TYR A 144 -4.07 -10.52 -3.13
C TYR A 144 -4.57 -9.37 -4.03
N HIS A 145 -3.81 -9.06 -5.08
CA HIS A 145 -4.18 -8.03 -6.05
C HIS A 145 -5.54 -8.34 -6.69
N SER A 146 -5.87 -9.60 -6.94
CA SER A 146 -7.21 -9.98 -7.43
C SER A 146 -8.32 -9.60 -6.45
N VAL A 147 -8.12 -9.82 -5.14
CA VAL A 147 -9.08 -9.42 -4.10
C VAL A 147 -9.24 -7.90 -4.05
N LEU A 148 -8.13 -7.16 -3.99
CA LEU A 148 -8.15 -5.70 -3.97
C LEU A 148 -8.88 -5.11 -5.19
N TRP A 149 -8.55 -5.58 -6.39
CA TRP A 149 -9.12 -5.04 -7.62
C TRP A 149 -10.53 -5.55 -7.92
N SER A 150 -11.03 -6.55 -7.19
CA SER A 150 -12.46 -6.87 -7.18
C SER A 150 -13.30 -5.78 -6.49
N MET A 151 -12.73 -5.13 -5.46
CA MET A 151 -13.37 -4.05 -4.70
C MET A 151 -13.16 -2.68 -5.38
N ALA A 152 -12.00 -2.47 -6.02
CA ALA A 152 -11.68 -1.28 -6.79
C ALA A 152 -11.36 -1.62 -8.26
N PRO A 153 -12.36 -1.85 -9.13
CA PRO A 153 -12.15 -2.34 -10.49
C PRO A 153 -11.19 -1.50 -11.32
N LYS A 154 -10.31 -2.17 -12.07
CA LYS A 154 -9.31 -1.55 -12.95
C LYS A 154 -9.89 -0.72 -14.11
N SER A 155 -11.18 -0.89 -14.40
CA SER A 155 -11.89 -0.18 -15.48
C SER A 155 -12.19 1.28 -15.15
N ARG A 156 -12.25 1.64 -13.86
CA ARG A 156 -12.56 3.00 -13.40
C ARG A 156 -11.41 3.55 -12.57
N SER A 157 -11.22 4.86 -12.63
CA SER A 157 -10.30 5.54 -11.70
C SER A 157 -11.02 5.81 -10.39
N SER A 158 -10.35 5.52 -9.27
CA SER A 158 -10.86 5.84 -7.94
C SER A 158 -10.00 6.93 -7.28
N SER A 159 -10.59 7.68 -6.34
CA SER A 159 -9.83 8.62 -5.51
C SER A 159 -8.93 7.86 -4.52
N GLY A 160 -7.88 8.53 -4.01
CA GLY A 160 -6.97 7.94 -3.02
C GLY A 160 -7.71 7.40 -1.79
N THR A 161 -8.67 8.15 -1.26
CA THR A 161 -9.50 7.75 -0.11
C THR A 161 -10.27 6.47 -0.35
N ILE A 162 -10.88 6.30 -1.54
CA ILE A 162 -11.59 5.06 -1.88
C ILE A 162 -10.59 3.90 -1.94
N ILE A 163 -9.40 4.12 -2.51
CA ILE A 163 -8.36 3.10 -2.55
C ILE A 163 -7.89 2.73 -1.14
N ASP A 164 -7.74 3.70 -0.22
CA ASP A 164 -7.34 3.42 1.17
C ASP A 164 -8.38 2.52 1.89
N PHE A 165 -9.68 2.79 1.69
CA PHE A 165 -10.76 1.92 2.20
C PHE A 165 -10.72 0.53 1.57
N CYS A 166 -10.61 0.43 0.24
CA CYS A 166 -10.54 -0.86 -0.45
C CYS A 166 -9.30 -1.65 -0.03
N VAL A 167 -8.16 -1.00 0.18
CA VAL A 167 -6.93 -1.61 0.70
C VAL A 167 -7.19 -2.18 2.10
N ALA A 168 -7.73 -1.39 3.02
CA ALA A 168 -8.02 -1.86 4.38
C ALA A 168 -8.96 -3.08 4.38
N LEU A 169 -10.07 -3.00 3.64
CA LEU A 169 -11.03 -4.10 3.53
C LEU A 169 -10.41 -5.34 2.87
N SER A 170 -9.64 -5.16 1.80
CA SER A 170 -9.00 -6.28 1.10
C SER A 170 -7.99 -7.02 1.96
N VAL A 171 -7.25 -6.33 2.84
CA VAL A 171 -6.32 -6.96 3.78
C VAL A 171 -7.06 -7.79 4.82
N ILE A 172 -8.15 -7.27 5.38
CA ILE A 172 -9.00 -7.99 6.34
C ILE A 172 -9.56 -9.25 5.67
N VAL A 173 -10.19 -9.08 4.51
CA VAL A 173 -10.77 -10.19 3.75
C VAL A 173 -9.73 -11.22 3.35
N TYR A 174 -8.54 -10.80 2.89
CA TYR A 174 -7.48 -11.72 2.49
C TYR A 174 -6.85 -12.45 3.68
N ASN A 175 -6.66 -11.80 4.82
CA ASN A 175 -6.06 -12.47 5.97
C ASN A 175 -7.06 -13.38 6.67
N ASP A 176 -8.26 -12.89 6.95
CA ASP A 176 -9.15 -13.51 7.95
C ASP A 176 -10.52 -13.93 7.35
N GLY A 177 -10.74 -13.70 6.05
CA GLY A 177 -11.97 -14.06 5.35
C GLY A 177 -13.05 -12.99 5.47
N TYR A 178 -14.14 -13.14 4.72
CA TYR A 178 -15.27 -12.22 4.71
C TYR A 178 -16.03 -12.20 6.04
N GLN A 179 -16.08 -13.30 6.79
CA GLN A 179 -16.70 -13.32 8.12
C GLN A 179 -16.09 -12.29 9.09
N SER A 180 -14.79 -12.00 8.96
CA SER A 180 -14.11 -11.01 9.79
C SER A 180 -14.60 -9.57 9.59
N LEU A 181 -15.38 -9.31 8.53
CA LEU A 181 -16.04 -8.02 8.32
C LEU A 181 -17.32 -7.85 9.15
N LEU A 182 -17.90 -8.90 9.73
CA LEU A 182 -19.15 -8.78 10.49
C LEU A 182 -19.07 -7.77 11.65
N PRO A 183 -18.03 -7.78 12.50
CA PRO A 183 -17.92 -6.78 13.58
C PRO A 183 -17.79 -5.35 13.05
N LEU A 184 -17.13 -5.17 11.90
CA LEU A 184 -17.04 -3.88 11.22
C LEU A 184 -18.42 -3.41 10.74
N PHE A 185 -19.19 -4.30 10.12
CA PHE A 185 -20.52 -3.99 9.62
C PHE A 185 -21.51 -3.72 10.76
N GLU A 186 -21.44 -4.46 11.87
CA GLU A 186 -22.20 -4.18 13.07
C GLU A 186 -21.84 -2.80 13.65
N SER A 187 -20.55 -2.46 13.73
CA SER A 187 -20.11 -1.15 14.20
C SER A 187 -20.55 0.01 13.29
N LEU A 188 -20.60 -0.21 11.98
CA LEU A 188 -20.89 0.85 11.01
C LEU A 188 -22.40 1.03 10.76
N LEU A 189 -23.16 -0.07 10.80
CA LEU A 189 -24.57 -0.13 10.42
C LEU A 189 -25.51 -0.43 11.60
N GLY A 190 -24.97 -0.67 12.81
CA GLY A 190 -25.73 -0.96 14.03
C GLY A 190 -26.30 -2.38 14.11
N SER A 191 -26.32 -3.14 13.01
CA SER A 191 -26.69 -4.56 12.99
C SER A 191 -26.10 -5.25 11.75
N SER A 192 -25.69 -6.52 11.88
CA SER A 192 -25.45 -7.38 10.72
C SER A 192 -26.70 -8.20 10.42
N GLY A 193 -27.27 -8.02 9.23
CA GLY A 193 -28.39 -8.83 8.77
C GLY A 193 -27.98 -10.29 8.51
N THR A 194 -28.93 -11.22 8.67
CA THR A 194 -28.76 -12.66 8.38
C THR A 194 -28.30 -12.94 6.94
N PHE A 195 -28.74 -12.11 5.99
CA PHE A 195 -28.30 -12.17 4.60
C PHE A 195 -26.81 -11.83 4.45
N THR A 196 -26.30 -10.85 5.21
CA THR A 196 -24.87 -10.48 5.16
C THR A 196 -24.00 -11.63 5.63
N SER A 197 -24.34 -12.24 6.77
CA SER A 197 -23.58 -13.37 7.33
C SER A 197 -23.60 -14.59 6.42
N SER A 198 -24.74 -14.92 5.82
CA SER A 198 -24.86 -16.05 4.89
C SER A 198 -24.08 -15.84 3.59
N ILE A 199 -24.07 -14.61 3.05
CA ILE A 199 -23.26 -14.27 1.88
C ILE A 199 -21.77 -14.33 2.20
N PHE A 200 -21.33 -13.76 3.33
CA PHE A 200 -19.93 -13.83 3.73
C PHE A 200 -19.47 -15.27 3.92
N GLN A 201 -20.30 -16.13 4.50
CA GLN A 201 -19.98 -17.55 4.67
C GLN A 201 -19.83 -18.27 3.33
N ARG A 202 -20.71 -17.97 2.36
CA ARG A 202 -20.63 -18.54 1.01
C ARG A 202 -19.37 -18.06 0.27
N LEU A 203 -19.00 -16.78 0.41
CA LEU A 203 -17.79 -16.23 -0.20
C LEU A 203 -16.52 -16.87 0.38
N ASP A 204 -16.48 -17.11 1.70
CA ASP A 204 -15.36 -17.81 2.34
C ASP A 204 -15.25 -19.27 1.89
N GLN A 205 -16.37 -19.98 1.73
CA GLN A 205 -16.36 -21.34 1.16
C GLN A 205 -15.81 -21.38 -0.28
N GLN A 206 -16.15 -20.39 -1.11
CA GLN A 206 -15.61 -20.25 -2.46
C GLN A 206 -14.11 -19.95 -2.46
N ARG A 207 -13.64 -19.16 -1.49
CA ARG A 207 -12.23 -18.88 -1.29
C ARG A 207 -11.45 -20.15 -0.94
N THR A 208 -11.85 -20.88 0.10
CA THR A 208 -11.16 -22.10 0.56
C THR A 208 -11.14 -23.18 -0.53
N SER A 209 -12.21 -23.32 -1.29
CA SER A 209 -12.27 -24.28 -2.41
C SER A 209 -11.34 -23.90 -3.57
N THR A 210 -11.17 -22.60 -3.86
CA THR A 210 -10.21 -22.11 -4.86
C THR A 210 -8.77 -22.32 -4.39
N GLU A 211 -8.48 -22.05 -3.12
CA GLU A 211 -7.17 -22.32 -2.50
C GLU A 211 -6.79 -23.81 -2.57
N ALA A 212 -7.72 -24.70 -2.21
CA ALA A 212 -7.53 -26.16 -2.31
C ALA A 212 -7.25 -26.64 -3.74
N ARG A 213 -7.93 -26.06 -4.73
CA ARG A 213 -7.72 -26.34 -6.16
C ARG A 213 -6.36 -25.82 -6.64
N THR A 214 -5.90 -24.69 -6.12
CA THR A 214 -4.62 -24.08 -6.49
C THR A 214 -3.44 -24.83 -5.88
N LYS A 215 -3.55 -25.27 -4.62
CA LYS A 215 -2.59 -26.19 -3.98
C LYS A 215 -2.43 -27.49 -4.76
N SER A 216 -3.55 -28.09 -5.18
CA SER A 216 -3.54 -29.30 -6.03
C SER A 216 -2.83 -29.11 -7.37
N LYS A 217 -2.97 -27.93 -8.01
CA LYS A 217 -2.27 -27.60 -9.27
C LYS A 217 -0.78 -27.31 -9.04
N SER A 218 -0.44 -26.56 -8.00
CA SER A 218 0.96 -26.24 -7.65
C SER A 218 1.75 -27.51 -7.30
N ALA A 219 1.13 -28.44 -6.56
CA ALA A 219 1.73 -29.73 -6.23
C ALA A 219 1.97 -30.59 -7.48
N ARG A 220 1.02 -30.61 -8.44
CA ARG A 220 1.22 -31.28 -9.74
C ARG A 220 2.34 -30.65 -10.55
N ASN A 221 2.36 -29.33 -10.69
CA ASN A 221 3.40 -28.64 -11.45
C ASN A 221 4.80 -28.78 -10.83
N SER A 222 4.91 -28.81 -9.49
CA SER A 222 6.18 -29.11 -8.80
C SER A 222 6.60 -30.56 -8.98
N MET A 223 5.65 -31.50 -9.01
CA MET A 223 5.95 -32.90 -9.31
C MET A 223 6.45 -33.05 -10.76
N ASP A 224 5.78 -32.40 -11.71
CA ASP A 224 6.17 -32.42 -13.13
C ASP A 224 7.55 -31.79 -13.35
N SER A 225 7.89 -30.71 -12.63
CA SER A 225 9.21 -30.09 -12.72
C SER A 225 10.31 -30.96 -12.10
N LEU A 226 10.05 -31.62 -10.96
CA LEU A 226 10.96 -32.59 -10.36
C LEU A 226 11.19 -33.79 -11.29
N LEU A 227 10.13 -34.35 -11.89
CA LEU A 227 10.22 -35.43 -12.86
C LEU A 227 11.01 -35.01 -14.12
N SER A 228 10.80 -33.78 -14.60
CA SER A 228 11.56 -33.25 -15.73
C SER A 228 13.05 -33.09 -15.42
N ASN A 229 13.39 -32.75 -14.17
CA ASN A 229 14.78 -32.64 -13.72
C ASN A 229 15.42 -34.02 -13.53
N ILE A 230 14.67 -35.00 -13.00
CA ILE A 230 15.14 -36.39 -12.87
C ILE A 230 15.42 -37.00 -14.24
N ASN A 231 14.54 -36.76 -15.23
CA ASN A 231 14.75 -37.25 -16.59
C ASN A 231 15.99 -36.61 -17.23
N LYS A 232 16.20 -35.30 -17.04
CA LYS A 232 17.44 -34.63 -17.47
C LYS A 232 18.71 -35.21 -16.82
N THR A 233 18.66 -35.52 -15.52
CA THR A 233 19.80 -36.14 -14.83
C THR A 233 20.06 -37.59 -15.26
N HIS A 234 19.03 -38.30 -15.74
CA HIS A 234 19.16 -39.64 -16.30
C HIS A 234 19.75 -39.61 -17.72
N ASP A 235 19.34 -38.65 -18.55
CA ASP A 235 19.89 -38.44 -19.90
C ASP A 235 21.37 -38.01 -19.85
N GLU A 236 21.79 -37.26 -18.81
CA GLU A 236 23.20 -36.86 -18.60
C GLU A 236 24.09 -38.00 -18.05
N ALA A 237 23.50 -39.07 -17.49
CA ALA A 237 24.24 -40.22 -16.96
C ALA A 237 24.50 -41.33 -18.01
N ASP A 238 23.74 -41.34 -19.11
CA ASP A 238 23.84 -42.36 -20.18
C ASP A 238 24.91 -42.02 -21.25
N ASP A 239 25.53 -40.84 -21.16
CA ASP A 239 26.55 -40.35 -22.11
C ASP A 239 28.00 -40.83 -21.82
N SER A 240 28.16 -41.91 -21.04
CA SER A 240 29.48 -42.52 -20.74
C SER A 240 29.93 -43.59 -21.75
N TYR A 241 29.69 -43.37 -23.05
CA TYR A 241 30.28 -44.21 -24.11
C TYR A 241 31.68 -43.69 -24.48
N MET A 242 32.73 -44.45 -24.13
CA MET A 242 34.11 -44.20 -24.60
C MET A 242 34.45 -45.08 -25.82
N PRO A 243 34.62 -44.53 -27.03
CA PRO A 243 35.27 -45.23 -28.12
C PRO A 243 36.75 -44.81 -28.25
N GLY A 244 37.65 -45.79 -28.12
CA GLY A 244 39.03 -45.69 -28.65
C GLY A 244 40.15 -45.85 -27.63
N ALA A 245 40.48 -47.10 -27.28
CA ALA A 245 41.82 -47.49 -26.85
C ALA A 245 42.40 -48.44 -27.90
N TYR A 246 43.26 -47.90 -28.76
CA TYR A 246 44.33 -48.59 -29.46
C TYR A 246 45.56 -47.67 -29.44
#